data_AF-A0A8T1X6U4-F1
#
_entry.id   AF-A0A8T1X6U4-F1
#
_cell.length_a   1.000
_cell.length_b   1.000
_cell.length_c   1.000
_cell.angle_alpha   90.00
_cell.angle_beta   90.00
_cell.angle_gamma   90.00
#
_symmetry.space_group_name_H-M   'P 1'
#
loop_
_entity.id
_entity.type
_entity.pdbx_description
1 polymer ?
#
loop_
_entity_poly.entity_id
_entity_poly.type
_entity_poly.pdbx_seq_one_letter_code
_entity_poly.pdbx_strand_id
1 'polypeptide(L)'
;MLADPRMANLALAVIGWGVLWTLCLNVVPAGASGRNHIITLNAAHGVVSTISSTITLYWGLDTTVSVAASLAFFLVDLAAMVKSDGFSKLLSLRRSRLMDYGHHVFGLYWGVVLFANEATVCDASLGNPYVWMQTNEVSTGFYNWYRLTDNVVAGALFASSFFLSRVAFNTVYIIPRVVKACQPLYVLATCPFFLLQYAWFYLIARKLVSSARVAERDDKPPTQQNDGGPSRSTKSEQQVGTKKEV
;
A
#
# COMPACT_ATOMS: atom_id res chain seq x y z
N MET A 1 10.87 -29.62 19.75
CA MET A 1 11.06 -28.22 19.33
C MET A 1 10.59 -27.33 20.47
N LEU A 2 11.51 -26.74 21.24
CA LEU A 2 11.12 -25.70 22.18
C LEU A 2 10.71 -24.47 21.35
N ALA A 3 9.55 -23.89 21.64
CA ALA A 3 9.13 -22.66 20.97
C ALA A 3 10.19 -21.57 21.21
N ASP A 4 10.69 -20.94 20.14
CA ASP A 4 11.61 -19.82 20.26
C ASP A 4 10.93 -18.73 21.12
N PRO A 5 11.51 -18.32 22.26
CA PRO A 5 10.92 -17.29 23.12
C PRO A 5 10.66 -15.98 22.37
N ARG A 6 11.39 -15.69 21.28
CA ARG A 6 11.12 -14.54 20.40
C ARG A 6 9.76 -14.64 19.72
N MET A 7 9.32 -15.84 19.33
CA MET A 7 8.00 -16.04 18.71
C MET A 7 6.86 -15.84 19.71
N ALA A 8 7.06 -16.22 20.98
CA ALA A 8 6.08 -15.93 22.03
C ALA A 8 5.98 -14.42 22.30
N ASN A 9 7.13 -13.73 22.37
CA ASN A 9 7.17 -12.27 22.50
C ASN A 9 6.51 -11.56 21.31
N LEU A 10 6.76 -12.04 20.09
CA LEU A 10 6.12 -11.54 18.89
C LEU A 10 4.60 -11.70 18.97
N ALA A 11 4.10 -12.87 19.36
CA ALA A 11 2.66 -13.11 19.48
C ALA A 11 2.00 -12.17 20.48
N LEU A 12 2.61 -11.98 21.66
CA LEU A 12 2.12 -11.03 22.67
C LEU A 12 2.12 -9.58 22.15
N ALA A 13 3.18 -9.17 21.47
CA ALA A 13 3.28 -7.85 20.86
C ALA A 13 2.23 -7.65 19.75
N VAL A 14 1.99 -8.67 18.92
CA VAL A 14 0.96 -8.65 17.87
C VAL A 14 -0.44 -8.51 18.48
N ILE A 15 -0.73 -9.19 19.59
CA ILE A 15 -2.00 -9.02 20.32
C ILE A 15 -2.14 -7.58 20.82
N GLY A 16 -1.11 -7.04 21.48
CA GLY A 16 -1.12 -5.66 21.99
C GLY A 16 -1.35 -4.62 20.89
N TRP A 17 -0.60 -4.73 19.79
CA TRP A 17 -0.81 -3.87 18.61
C TRP A 17 -2.17 -4.11 17.96
N GLY A 18 -2.67 -5.34 17.96
CA GLY A 18 -3.99 -5.68 17.40
C GLY A 18 -5.12 -4.96 18.14
N VAL A 19 -5.04 -4.88 19.47
CA VAL A 19 -5.97 -4.06 20.28
C VAL A 19 -5.88 -2.59 19.87
N LEU A 20 -4.67 -2.04 19.76
CA LEU A 20 -4.47 -0.64 19.39
C LEU A 20 -5.02 -0.32 17.99
N TRP A 21 -4.73 -1.15 16.99
CA TRP A 21 -5.25 -0.97 15.63
C TRP A 21 -6.77 -1.09 15.58
N THR A 22 -7.35 -2.02 16.34
CA THR A 22 -8.80 -2.15 16.48
C THR A 22 -9.41 -0.92 17.12
N LEU A 23 -8.77 -0.34 18.14
CA LEU A 23 -9.22 0.92 18.74
C LEU A 23 -9.14 2.07 17.72
N CYS A 24 -8.05 2.20 16.96
CA CYS A 24 -7.93 3.19 15.88
C CYS A 24 -9.06 3.06 14.85
N LEU A 25 -9.40 1.83 14.45
CA LEU A 25 -10.51 1.58 13.53
C LEU A 25 -11.87 2.05 14.08
N ASN A 26 -12.11 1.88 15.38
CA ASN A 26 -13.39 2.22 16.00
C ASN A 26 -13.52 3.71 16.35
N VAL A 27 -12.41 4.42 16.55
CA VAL A 27 -12.41 5.86 16.85
C VAL A 27 -12.70 6.71 15.61
N VAL A 28 -12.31 6.24 14.42
CA VAL A 28 -12.55 6.97 13.17
C VAL A 28 -13.95 6.65 12.67
N PRO A 29 -14.86 7.65 12.57
CA PRO A 29 -16.20 7.40 12.05
C PRO A 29 -16.13 6.84 10.64
N ALA A 30 -16.86 5.74 10.40
CA ALA A 30 -16.80 4.98 9.15
C ALA A 30 -17.15 5.79 7.89
N GLY A 31 -17.77 6.97 8.05
CA GLY A 31 -18.31 7.79 6.97
C GLY A 31 -19.48 7.09 6.26
N ALA A 32 -20.00 7.71 5.21
CA ALA A 32 -21.17 7.18 4.47
C ALA A 32 -20.89 5.87 3.72
N SER A 33 -19.64 5.54 3.42
CA SER A 33 -19.25 4.39 2.60
C SER A 33 -18.50 3.28 3.35
N GLY A 34 -18.21 3.45 4.65
CA GLY A 34 -17.32 2.55 5.40
C GLY A 34 -15.85 2.58 4.95
N ARG A 35 -15.52 3.23 3.84
CA ARG A 35 -14.18 3.19 3.24
C ARG A 35 -13.17 4.07 4.00
N ASN A 36 -13.66 5.03 4.78
CA ASN A 36 -12.83 6.05 5.44
C ASN A 36 -12.02 5.50 6.62
N HIS A 37 -12.53 4.48 7.34
CA HIS A 37 -11.80 3.88 8.45
C HIS A 37 -10.60 3.05 7.97
N ILE A 38 -10.74 2.28 6.88
CA ILE A 38 -9.66 1.51 6.25
C ILE A 38 -8.56 2.46 5.75
N ILE A 39 -8.95 3.54 5.08
CA ILE A 39 -8.03 4.56 4.56
C ILE A 39 -7.24 5.22 5.70
N THR A 40 -7.91 5.53 6.81
CA THR A 40 -7.25 6.19 7.95
C THR A 40 -6.31 5.23 8.70
N LEU A 41 -6.71 3.97 8.88
CA LEU A 41 -5.86 2.96 9.49
C LEU A 41 -4.58 2.74 8.67
N ASN A 42 -4.72 2.67 7.35
CA ASN A 42 -3.59 2.52 6.43
C ASN A 42 -2.63 3.72 6.51
N ALA A 43 -3.15 4.94 6.63
CA ALA A 43 -2.31 6.13 6.83
C ALA A 43 -1.56 6.10 8.16
N ALA A 44 -2.24 5.73 9.25
CA ALA A 44 -1.65 5.61 10.58
C ALA A 44 -0.57 4.51 10.62
N HIS A 45 -0.83 3.35 10.01
CA HIS A 45 0.15 2.30 9.85
C HIS A 45 1.37 2.78 9.07
N GLY A 46 1.18 3.53 7.99
CA GLY A 46 2.32 4.01 7.20
C GLY A 46 3.28 4.89 8.01
N VAL A 47 2.74 5.74 8.89
CA VAL A 47 3.53 6.56 9.82
C VAL A 47 4.21 5.68 10.87
N VAL A 48 3.44 4.84 11.57
CA VAL A 48 3.95 4.01 12.67
C VAL A 48 5.01 3.03 12.19
N SER A 49 4.78 2.35 11.06
CA SER A 49 5.71 1.39 10.48
C SER A 49 6.99 2.08 10.01
N THR A 50 6.91 3.23 9.35
CA THR A 50 8.08 4.00 8.92
C THR A 50 8.92 4.46 10.11
N ILE A 51 8.28 5.05 11.14
CA ILE A 51 9.00 5.53 12.32
C ILE A 51 9.61 4.36 13.08
N SER A 52 8.82 3.35 13.45
CA SER A 52 9.30 2.22 14.25
C SER A 52 10.43 1.47 13.55
N SER A 53 10.34 1.22 12.24
CA SER A 53 11.41 0.58 11.48
C SER A 53 12.67 1.44 11.41
N THR A 54 12.54 2.74 11.16
CA THR A 54 13.70 3.65 11.12
C THR A 54 14.42 3.67 12.46
N ILE A 55 13.68 3.77 13.57
CA ILE A 55 14.19 3.71 14.94
C ILE A 55 14.90 2.38 15.19
N THR A 56 14.25 1.25 14.86
CA THR A 56 14.82 -0.09 15.03
C THR A 56 16.14 -0.23 14.27
N LEU A 57 16.19 0.20 13.01
CA LEU A 57 17.39 0.09 12.18
C LEU A 57 18.50 1.04 12.62
N TYR A 58 18.17 2.29 12.96
CA TYR A 58 19.15 3.31 13.32
C TYR A 58 19.88 2.99 14.63
N TRP A 59 19.15 2.47 15.64
CA TRP A 59 19.73 2.10 16.93
C TRP A 59 20.07 0.62 17.08
N GLY A 60 19.85 -0.20 16.03
CA GLY A 60 20.10 -1.65 16.09
C GLY A 60 19.26 -2.36 17.15
N LEU A 61 18.00 -1.95 17.32
CA LEU A 61 17.10 -2.52 18.31
C LEU A 61 16.57 -3.88 17.86
N ASP A 62 16.01 -4.63 18.82
CA ASP A 62 15.25 -5.84 18.52
C ASP A 62 14.07 -5.54 17.58
N THR A 63 13.86 -6.43 16.60
CA THR A 63 12.89 -6.21 15.52
C THR A 63 11.45 -6.55 15.91
N THR A 64 11.23 -7.19 17.07
CA THR A 64 9.91 -7.70 17.51
C THR A 64 8.84 -6.63 17.48
N VAL A 65 9.11 -5.43 18.02
CA VAL A 65 8.11 -4.35 18.10
C VAL A 65 7.74 -3.84 16.71
N SER A 66 8.74 -3.55 15.86
CA SER A 66 8.53 -3.05 14.49
C SER A 66 7.79 -4.06 13.61
N VAL A 67 8.15 -5.36 13.71
CA VAL A 67 7.49 -6.44 12.99
C VAL A 67 6.05 -6.62 13.50
N ALA A 68 5.86 -6.69 14.82
CA ALA A 68 4.55 -6.86 15.44
C ALA A 68 3.56 -5.74 15.05
N ALA A 69 4.03 -4.49 15.01
CA ALA A 69 3.21 -3.35 14.63
C ALA A 69 2.58 -3.55 13.24
N SER A 70 3.36 -4.00 12.25
CA SER A 70 2.85 -4.24 10.90
C SER A 70 2.09 -5.55 10.75
N LEU A 71 2.51 -6.63 11.40
CA LEU A 71 1.77 -7.90 11.39
C LEU A 71 0.36 -7.72 11.96
N ALA A 72 0.25 -7.03 13.09
CA ALA A 72 -1.03 -6.73 13.70
C ALA A 72 -1.91 -5.84 12.80
N PHE A 73 -1.32 -4.83 12.16
CA PHE A 73 -2.04 -4.01 11.19
C PHE A 73 -2.57 -4.85 10.04
N PHE A 74 -1.71 -5.66 9.39
CA PHE A 74 -2.13 -6.46 8.26
C PHE A 74 -3.22 -7.47 8.63
N LEU A 75 -3.21 -8.02 9.86
CA LEU A 75 -4.30 -8.88 10.36
C LEU A 75 -5.61 -8.11 10.54
N VAL A 76 -5.55 -6.99 11.26
CA VAL A 76 -6.72 -6.19 11.61
C VAL A 76 -7.36 -5.57 10.37
N ASP A 77 -6.56 -5.00 9.46
CA ASP A 77 -7.08 -4.42 8.22
C ASP A 77 -7.61 -5.50 7.28
N LEU A 78 -6.92 -6.65 7.15
CA LEU A 78 -7.43 -7.77 6.35
C LEU A 78 -8.78 -8.26 6.87
N ALA A 79 -8.96 -8.39 8.19
CA ALA A 79 -10.24 -8.74 8.78
C ALA A 79 -11.33 -7.70 8.49
N ALA A 80 -10.99 -6.40 8.58
CA ALA A 80 -11.90 -5.32 8.22
C ALA A 80 -12.28 -5.33 6.74
N MET A 81 -11.32 -5.57 5.85
CA MET A 81 -11.52 -5.71 4.40
C MET A 81 -12.46 -6.88 4.06
N VAL A 82 -12.24 -8.05 4.67
CA VAL A 82 -13.10 -9.22 4.49
C VAL A 82 -14.52 -8.97 5.00
N LYS A 83 -14.65 -8.30 6.15
CA LYS A 83 -15.95 -7.92 6.71
C LYS A 83 -16.68 -6.92 5.81
N SER A 84 -15.99 -5.96 5.20
CA SER A 84 -16.59 -4.96 4.31
C SER A 84 -17.00 -5.55 2.96
N ASP A 85 -16.15 -6.39 2.38
CA ASP A 85 -16.31 -6.84 1.00
C ASP A 85 -17.18 -8.12 0.91
N GLY A 86 -17.17 -8.93 1.96
CA GLY A 86 -17.88 -10.20 2.05
C GLY A 86 -17.16 -11.34 1.33
N PHE A 87 -17.10 -12.52 1.96
CA PHE A 87 -16.37 -13.69 1.46
C PHE A 87 -16.80 -14.16 0.06
N SER A 88 -18.10 -14.09 -0.25
CA SER A 88 -18.65 -14.59 -1.52
C SER A 88 -18.28 -13.73 -2.74
N LYS A 89 -17.79 -12.51 -2.52
CA LYS A 89 -17.50 -11.55 -3.60
C LYS A 89 -16.01 -11.34 -3.86
N LEU A 90 -15.14 -12.02 -3.12
CA LEU A 90 -13.69 -11.78 -3.19
C LEU A 90 -13.13 -11.91 -4.61
N LEU A 91 -13.56 -12.92 -5.37
CA LEU A 91 -13.08 -13.14 -6.73
C LEU A 91 -13.64 -12.17 -7.78
N SER A 92 -14.74 -11.46 -7.47
CA SER A 92 -15.33 -10.46 -8.35
C SER A 92 -14.88 -9.03 -8.03
N LEU A 93 -13.94 -8.87 -7.09
CA LEU A 93 -13.37 -7.58 -6.73
C LEU A 93 -12.55 -6.98 -7.87
N ARG A 94 -12.50 -5.65 -7.90
CA ARG A 94 -11.62 -4.91 -8.83
C ARG A 94 -10.17 -5.29 -8.58
N ARG A 95 -9.36 -5.32 -9.64
CA ARG A 95 -7.93 -5.68 -9.58
C ARG A 95 -7.14 -4.91 -8.51
N SER A 96 -7.41 -3.61 -8.35
CA SER A 96 -6.76 -2.79 -7.32
C SER A 96 -7.03 -3.31 -5.91
N ARG A 97 -8.26 -3.76 -5.65
CA ARG A 97 -8.65 -4.31 -4.35
C ARG A 97 -8.07 -5.70 -4.11
N LEU A 98 -8.01 -6.55 -5.15
CA LEU A 98 -7.30 -7.83 -5.10
C LEU A 98 -5.80 -7.66 -4.80
N MET A 99 -5.18 -6.58 -5.30
CA MET A 99 -3.79 -6.24 -4.97
C MET A 99 -3.64 -5.83 -3.51
N ASP A 100 -4.59 -5.07 -2.94
CA ASP A 100 -4.59 -4.76 -1.50
C ASP A 100 -4.61 -6.06 -0.67
N TYR A 101 -5.46 -7.03 -1.03
CA TYR A 101 -5.48 -8.37 -0.40
C TYR A 101 -4.14 -9.09 -0.52
N GLY A 102 -3.56 -9.12 -1.72
CA GLY A 102 -2.26 -9.72 -1.96
C GLY A 102 -1.18 -9.09 -1.08
N HIS A 103 -1.14 -7.76 -1.01
CA HIS A 103 -0.20 -7.01 -0.17
C HIS A 103 -0.30 -7.40 1.31
N HIS A 104 -1.52 -7.51 1.86
CA HIS A 104 -1.74 -7.91 3.25
C HIS A 104 -1.30 -9.35 3.51
N VAL A 105 -1.71 -10.29 2.65
CA VAL A 105 -1.35 -11.71 2.81
C VAL A 105 0.17 -11.91 2.68
N PHE A 106 0.81 -11.28 1.69
CA PHE A 106 2.26 -11.33 1.55
C PHE A 106 2.96 -10.63 2.71
N GLY A 107 2.44 -9.50 3.19
CA GLY A 107 2.96 -8.78 4.34
C GLY A 107 2.94 -9.62 5.62
N LEU A 108 1.87 -10.38 5.85
CA LEU A 108 1.75 -11.32 6.98
C LEU A 108 2.71 -12.49 6.85
N TYR A 109 2.65 -13.18 5.71
CA TYR A 109 3.45 -14.37 5.48
C TYR A 109 4.94 -14.07 5.59
N TRP A 110 5.42 -13.04 4.88
CA TRP A 110 6.82 -12.68 4.92
C TRP A 110 7.21 -12.09 6.27
N GLY A 111 6.38 -11.28 6.93
CA GLY A 111 6.71 -10.75 8.25
C GLY A 111 7.00 -11.85 9.28
N VAL A 112 6.21 -12.93 9.28
CA VAL A 112 6.44 -14.10 10.14
C VAL A 112 7.69 -14.87 9.72
N VAL A 113 7.82 -15.21 8.44
CA VAL A 113 8.96 -16.00 7.93
C VAL A 113 10.28 -15.27 8.16
N LEU A 114 10.33 -13.97 7.89
CA LEU A 114 11.54 -13.16 7.99
C LEU A 114 11.96 -12.96 9.45
N PHE A 115 11.00 -12.82 10.36
CA PHE A 115 11.28 -12.75 11.79
C PHE A 115 11.79 -14.09 12.35
N ALA A 116 11.10 -15.19 12.04
CA ALA A 116 11.45 -16.52 12.55
C ALA A 116 12.84 -16.99 12.08
N ASN A 117 13.30 -16.52 10.92
CA ASN A 117 14.56 -16.94 10.32
C ASN A 117 15.60 -15.81 10.25
N GLU A 118 15.37 -14.69 10.96
CA GLU A 118 16.24 -13.51 10.89
C GLU A 118 17.71 -13.85 11.20
N ALA A 119 17.95 -14.64 12.25
CA ALA A 119 19.28 -14.99 12.71
C ALA A 119 20.02 -16.01 11.82
N THR A 120 19.31 -16.69 10.93
CA THR A 120 19.86 -17.80 10.14
C THR A 120 19.97 -17.48 8.64
N VAL A 121 19.29 -16.43 8.18
CA VAL A 121 19.14 -16.18 6.74
C VAL A 121 19.90 -14.95 6.25
N CYS A 122 20.12 -13.96 7.10
CA CYS A 122 20.87 -12.76 6.76
C CYS A 122 21.94 -12.45 7.80
N ASP A 123 23.03 -11.81 7.37
CA ASP A 123 24.05 -11.30 8.26
C ASP A 123 23.47 -10.25 9.22
N ALA A 124 23.96 -10.25 10.46
CA ALA A 124 23.53 -9.31 11.49
C ALA A 124 23.71 -7.83 11.10
N SER A 125 24.63 -7.52 10.17
CA SER A 125 24.87 -6.16 9.65
C SER A 125 23.75 -5.62 8.77
N LEU A 126 22.90 -6.49 8.23
CA LEU A 126 21.68 -6.10 7.54
C LEU A 126 20.51 -6.01 8.52
N GLY A 127 20.43 -6.92 9.50
CA GLY A 127 19.23 -7.08 10.32
C GLY A 127 18.06 -7.64 9.50
N ASN A 128 16.83 -7.52 10.01
CA ASN A 128 15.65 -8.06 9.34
C ASN A 128 15.27 -7.28 8.05
N PRO A 129 15.29 -7.91 6.86
CA PRO A 129 14.88 -7.27 5.61
C PRO A 129 13.42 -6.80 5.60
N TYR A 130 12.55 -7.43 6.39
CA TYR A 130 11.17 -6.97 6.57
C TYR A 130 11.12 -5.55 7.14
N VAL A 131 11.97 -5.26 8.10
CA VAL A 131 12.02 -3.95 8.77
C VAL A 131 12.50 -2.88 7.80
N TRP A 132 13.46 -3.20 6.93
CA TRP A 132 13.85 -2.31 5.84
C TRP A 132 12.71 -2.04 4.84
N MET A 133 11.85 -3.02 4.56
CA MET A 133 10.73 -2.80 3.66
C MET A 133 9.68 -1.87 4.28
N GLN A 134 9.51 -1.88 5.60
CA GLN A 134 8.58 -1.03 6.34
C GLN A 134 8.93 0.47 6.27
N THR A 135 10.20 0.84 6.08
CA THR A 135 10.60 2.25 5.90
C THR A 135 9.98 2.88 4.65
N ASN A 136 9.47 2.05 3.74
CA ASN A 136 8.95 2.50 2.45
C ASN A 136 7.48 2.90 2.49
N GLU A 137 6.84 2.82 3.65
CA GLU A 137 5.43 3.12 3.86
C GLU A 137 5.12 4.64 3.90
N VAL A 138 6.13 5.51 3.77
CA VAL A 138 5.97 6.98 3.71
C VAL A 138 4.97 7.44 2.64
N SER A 139 4.88 6.74 1.51
CA SER A 139 3.97 7.08 0.41
C SER A 139 2.50 6.86 0.76
N THR A 140 2.22 6.04 1.78
CA THR A 140 0.88 5.59 2.15
C THR A 140 0.02 6.75 2.66
N GLY A 141 0.60 7.73 3.35
CA GLY A 141 -0.10 8.95 3.75
C GLY A 141 -0.64 9.74 2.55
N PHE A 142 0.21 10.01 1.56
CA PHE A 142 -0.18 10.74 0.35
C PHE A 142 -1.19 9.97 -0.51
N TYR A 143 -1.06 8.63 -0.57
CA TYR A 143 -2.04 7.78 -1.27
C TYR A 143 -3.44 7.94 -0.69
N ASN A 144 -3.56 7.89 0.63
CA ASN A 144 -4.83 8.02 1.33
C ASN A 144 -5.41 9.43 1.17
N TRP A 145 -4.57 10.48 1.26
CA TRP A 145 -4.99 11.85 0.98
C TRP A 145 -5.50 12.00 -0.45
N TYR A 146 -4.79 11.46 -1.44
CA TYR A 146 -5.22 11.48 -2.83
C TYR A 146 -6.56 10.76 -3.03
N ARG A 147 -6.76 9.58 -2.43
CA ARG A 147 -8.02 8.82 -2.52
C ARG A 147 -9.22 9.51 -1.88
N LEU A 148 -9.00 10.32 -0.86
CA LEU A 148 -10.07 11.02 -0.14
C LEU A 148 -10.47 12.34 -0.81
N THR A 149 -9.56 12.95 -1.57
CA THR A 149 -9.72 14.34 -2.01
C THR A 149 -9.55 14.56 -3.51
N ASP A 150 -9.09 13.54 -4.25
CA ASP A 150 -8.65 13.64 -5.64
C ASP A 150 -7.68 14.80 -5.92
N ASN A 151 -6.98 15.28 -4.88
CA ASN A 151 -6.08 16.42 -4.98
C ASN A 151 -4.83 16.06 -5.82
N VAL A 152 -4.57 16.84 -6.88
CA VAL A 152 -3.46 16.60 -7.81
C VAL A 152 -2.10 16.64 -7.13
N VAL A 153 -1.89 17.55 -6.16
CA VAL A 153 -0.65 17.65 -5.38
C VAL A 153 -0.46 16.39 -4.54
N ALA A 154 -1.52 15.90 -3.88
CA ALA A 154 -1.47 14.64 -3.14
C ALA A 154 -1.14 13.45 -4.04
N GLY A 155 -1.69 13.41 -5.25
CA GLY A 155 -1.38 12.40 -6.27
C GLY A 155 0.09 12.45 -6.74
N ALA A 156 0.63 13.66 -6.97
CA ALA A 156 2.03 13.85 -7.35
C ALA A 156 3.00 13.46 -6.23
N LEU A 157 2.70 13.85 -4.99
CA LEU A 157 3.47 13.47 -3.80
C LEU A 157 3.43 11.96 -3.57
N PHE A 158 2.26 11.33 -3.74
CA PHE A 158 2.13 9.88 -3.69
C PHE A 158 3.02 9.20 -4.73
N ALA A 159 2.91 9.57 -6.01
CA ALA A 159 3.69 8.95 -7.07
C ALA A 159 5.20 9.12 -6.88
N SER A 160 5.63 10.34 -6.49
CA SER A 160 7.04 10.66 -6.28
C SER A 160 7.60 9.91 -5.08
N SER A 161 6.90 9.95 -3.94
CA SER A 161 7.33 9.22 -2.74
C SER A 161 7.31 7.70 -2.96
N PHE A 162 6.30 7.15 -3.62
CA PHE A 162 6.23 5.72 -3.95
C PHE A 162 7.40 5.31 -4.84
N PHE A 163 7.71 6.11 -5.87
CA PHE A 163 8.87 5.84 -6.73
C PHE A 163 10.16 5.83 -5.91
N LEU A 164 10.41 6.89 -5.13
CA LEU A 164 11.66 7.03 -4.40
C LEU A 164 11.83 5.95 -3.32
N SER A 165 10.81 5.71 -2.49
CA SER A 165 10.91 4.78 -1.35
C SER A 165 10.72 3.32 -1.75
N ARG A 166 9.83 3.00 -2.71
CA ARG A 166 9.50 1.59 -3.02
C ARG A 166 10.12 1.08 -4.31
N VAL A 167 10.46 1.96 -5.26
CA VAL A 167 11.09 1.55 -6.52
C VAL A 167 12.58 1.80 -6.46
N ALA A 168 13.01 3.06 -6.36
CA ALA A 168 14.41 3.45 -6.41
C ALA A 168 15.20 2.89 -5.22
N PHE A 169 14.74 3.14 -3.99
CA PHE A 169 15.43 2.63 -2.79
C PHE A 169 15.49 1.10 -2.75
N ASN A 170 14.40 0.40 -3.07
CA ASN A 170 14.43 -1.06 -3.11
C ASN A 170 15.38 -1.60 -4.20
N THR A 171 15.36 -1.03 -5.40
CA THR A 171 16.18 -1.48 -6.53
C THR A 171 17.66 -1.19 -6.30
N VAL A 172 17.99 0.02 -5.86
CA VAL A 172 19.37 0.51 -5.81
C VAL A 172 20.04 0.15 -4.49
N TYR A 173 19.29 0.02 -3.40
CA TYR A 173 19.84 -0.19 -2.07
C TYR A 173 19.47 -1.55 -1.48
N ILE A 174 18.18 -1.85 -1.30
CA ILE A 174 17.75 -3.06 -0.57
C ILE A 174 18.11 -4.34 -1.31
N ILE A 175 17.74 -4.47 -2.58
CA ILE A 175 17.99 -5.70 -3.36
C ILE A 175 19.50 -6.02 -3.39
N PRO A 176 20.41 -5.10 -3.75
CA PRO A 176 21.85 -5.38 -3.72
C PRO A 176 22.36 -5.78 -2.33
N ARG A 177 21.81 -5.19 -1.26
CA ARG A 177 22.24 -5.49 0.11
C ARG A 177 21.74 -6.86 0.57
N VAL A 178 20.49 -7.21 0.28
CA VAL A 178 19.91 -8.54 0.56
C VAL A 178 20.64 -9.61 -0.25
N VAL A 179 20.96 -9.37 -1.53
CA VAL A 179 21.74 -10.31 -2.36
C VAL A 179 23.13 -10.59 -1.80
N LYS A 180 23.78 -9.57 -1.20
CA LYS A 180 25.13 -9.71 -0.65
C LYS A 180 25.17 -10.32 0.75
N ALA A 181 24.13 -10.07 1.56
CA ALA A 181 24.12 -10.37 2.99
C ALA A 181 23.13 -11.48 3.38
N CYS A 182 22.32 -12.01 2.45
CA CYS A 182 21.36 -13.07 2.73
C CYS A 182 21.52 -14.28 1.82
N GLN A 183 20.94 -15.41 2.22
CA GLN A 183 20.91 -16.62 1.40
C GLN A 183 20.13 -16.42 0.08
N PRO A 184 20.61 -16.97 -1.07
CA PRO A 184 19.98 -16.76 -2.38
C PRO A 184 18.51 -17.18 -2.47
N LEU A 185 18.12 -18.26 -1.79
CA LEU A 185 16.73 -18.73 -1.77
C LEU A 185 15.79 -17.68 -1.18
N TYR A 186 16.27 -16.90 -0.22
CA TYR A 186 15.51 -15.86 0.45
C TYR A 186 15.32 -14.61 -0.42
N VAL A 187 16.34 -14.26 -1.22
CA VAL A 187 16.23 -13.23 -2.26
C VAL A 187 15.09 -13.60 -3.22
N LEU A 188 15.08 -14.85 -3.71
CA LEU A 188 14.04 -15.35 -4.62
C LEU A 188 12.65 -15.37 -3.98
N ALA A 189 12.59 -15.75 -2.71
CA ALA A 189 11.38 -15.77 -1.91
C ALA A 189 10.74 -14.36 -1.80
N THR A 190 11.54 -13.31 -1.62
CA THR A 190 11.05 -11.93 -1.49
C THR A 190 10.75 -11.24 -2.83
N CYS A 191 11.22 -11.79 -3.97
CA CYS A 191 10.96 -11.24 -5.31
C CYS A 191 9.49 -10.93 -5.62
N PRO A 192 8.50 -11.79 -5.31
CA PRO A 192 7.09 -11.49 -5.58
C PRO A 192 6.60 -10.19 -4.93
N PHE A 193 7.12 -9.84 -3.74
CA PHE A 193 6.77 -8.59 -3.07
C PHE A 193 7.33 -7.38 -3.84
N PHE A 194 8.58 -7.42 -4.27
CA PHE A 194 9.17 -6.35 -5.09
C PHE A 194 8.45 -6.21 -6.44
N LEU A 195 8.13 -7.33 -7.10
CA LEU A 195 7.36 -7.34 -8.34
C LEU A 195 5.98 -6.72 -8.17
N LEU A 196 5.32 -6.96 -7.04
CA LEU A 196 4.04 -6.33 -6.71
C LEU A 196 4.18 -4.79 -6.63
N GLN A 197 5.23 -4.28 -6.00
CA GLN A 197 5.49 -2.83 -5.92
C GLN A 197 5.73 -2.21 -7.31
N TYR A 198 6.52 -2.86 -8.17
CA TYR A 198 6.76 -2.39 -9.53
C TYR A 198 5.48 -2.39 -10.38
N ALA A 199 4.68 -3.45 -10.27
CA ALA A 199 3.39 -3.52 -10.94
C ALA A 199 2.45 -2.41 -10.47
N TRP A 200 2.46 -2.10 -9.17
CA TRP A 200 1.67 -1.01 -8.62
C TRP A 200 2.12 0.35 -9.15
N PHE A 201 3.43 0.61 -9.16
CA PHE A 201 3.98 1.85 -9.72
C PHE A 201 3.61 2.03 -11.19
N TYR A 202 3.70 0.97 -12.00
CA TYR A 202 3.28 1.00 -13.39
C TYR A 202 1.81 1.42 -13.55
N LEU A 203 0.91 0.88 -12.73
CA LEU A 203 -0.51 1.24 -12.75
C LEU A 203 -0.74 2.70 -12.32
N ILE A 204 0.00 3.18 -11.31
CA ILE A 204 -0.06 4.58 -10.85
C ILE A 204 0.40 5.52 -11.96
N ALA A 205 1.58 5.26 -12.53
CA ALA A 205 2.14 6.07 -13.62
C ALA A 205 1.20 6.11 -14.83
N ARG A 206 0.65 4.95 -15.23
CA ARG A 206 -0.34 4.87 -16.32
C ARG A 206 -1.58 5.72 -16.03
N LYS A 207 -2.12 5.67 -14.81
CA LYS A 207 -3.29 6.47 -14.41
C LYS A 207 -2.96 7.97 -14.52
N LEU A 208 -1.83 8.41 -13.97
CA LEU A 208 -1.44 9.82 -13.99
C LEU A 208 -1.21 10.35 -15.41
N VAL A 209 -0.55 9.59 -16.28
CA VAL A 209 -0.37 9.95 -17.69
C VAL A 209 -1.71 10.05 -18.41
N SER A 210 -2.64 9.13 -18.15
CA SER A 210 -3.97 9.20 -18.76
C SER A 210 -4.77 10.41 -18.29
N SER A 211 -4.71 10.76 -17.00
CA SER A 211 -5.40 11.92 -16.44
C SER A 211 -4.83 13.24 -16.95
N ALA A 212 -3.51 13.35 -17.07
CA ALA A 212 -2.85 14.53 -17.62
C ALA A 212 -3.27 14.80 -19.08
N ARG A 213 -3.37 13.74 -19.90
CA ARG A 213 -3.81 13.84 -21.30
C ARG A 213 -5.27 14.26 -21.46
N VAL A 214 -6.13 13.94 -20.49
CA VAL A 214 -7.54 14.36 -20.49
C VAL A 214 -7.62 15.84 -20.12
N ALA A 215 -6.92 16.27 -19.07
CA ALA A 215 -6.86 17.69 -18.70
C ALA A 215 -6.34 18.57 -19.86
N GLU A 216 -5.29 18.13 -20.56
CA GLU A 216 -4.75 18.84 -21.73
C GLU A 216 -5.75 18.94 -22.90
N ARG A 217 -6.68 17.98 -23.03
CA ARG A 217 -7.75 18.02 -24.04
C ARG A 217 -8.88 18.98 -23.65
N ASP A 218 -9.24 19.00 -22.37
CA ASP A 218 -10.31 19.86 -21.87
C ASP A 218 -9.88 21.34 -21.80
N ASP A 219 -8.58 21.62 -21.64
CA ASP A 219 -8.00 22.97 -21.65
C ASP A 219 -7.75 23.54 -23.05
N LYS A 220 -7.89 22.74 -24.13
CA LYS A 220 -7.84 23.28 -25.49
C LYS A 220 -9.17 23.96 -25.82
N PRO A 221 -9.17 25.25 -26.19
CA PRO A 221 -10.39 25.91 -26.65
C PRO A 221 -10.95 25.13 -27.85
N PRO A 222 -12.28 25.00 -27.99
CA PRO A 222 -12.86 24.33 -29.13
C PRO A 222 -12.32 25.02 -30.38
N THR A 223 -11.54 24.30 -31.17
CA THR A 223 -11.16 24.74 -32.51
C THR A 223 -12.47 25.04 -33.23
N GLN A 224 -12.72 26.32 -33.52
CA GLN A 224 -13.83 26.71 -34.39
C GLN A 224 -13.63 25.96 -35.71
N GLN A 225 -14.34 24.86 -35.89
CA GLN A 225 -14.68 24.36 -37.21
C GLN A 225 -15.64 25.39 -37.80
N ASN A 226 -15.06 26.39 -38.46
CA ASN A 226 -15.74 27.14 -39.48
C ASN A 226 -16.00 26.18 -40.64
N ASP A 227 -17.18 25.57 -40.66
CA ASP A 227 -17.81 25.13 -41.90
C ASP A 227 -19.27 25.59 -41.85
N GLY A 228 -19.54 26.66 -42.60
CA GLY A 228 -20.88 27.20 -42.77
C GLY A 228 -21.78 26.23 -43.53
N GLY A 229 -22.96 25.96 -43.00
CA GLY A 229 -24.02 25.19 -43.68
C GLY A 229 -25.22 24.96 -42.76
N PRO A 230 -26.47 25.01 -43.28
CA PRO A 230 -27.58 25.59 -42.54
C PRO A 230 -28.20 24.71 -41.46
N SER A 231 -28.64 25.40 -40.41
CA SER A 231 -29.42 24.92 -39.28
C SER A 231 -30.62 24.10 -39.71
N ARG A 232 -30.68 22.83 -39.26
CA ARG A 232 -31.91 22.03 -39.23
C ARG A 232 -32.15 21.52 -37.83
N SER A 233 -33.12 22.16 -37.18
CA SER A 233 -33.88 21.69 -36.03
C SER A 233 -34.33 20.24 -36.22
N THR A 234 -34.05 19.38 -35.24
CA THR A 234 -34.98 18.36 -34.74
C THR A 234 -34.66 17.95 -33.31
N LYS A 235 -35.73 17.67 -32.58
CA LYS A 235 -35.86 17.31 -31.16
C LYS A 235 -35.23 15.96 -30.78
N SER A 236 -35.08 15.82 -29.45
CA SER A 236 -35.13 14.61 -28.61
C SER A 236 -34.02 13.56 -28.78
N GLU A 237 -33.23 13.34 -27.73
CA GLU A 237 -33.48 12.24 -26.78
C GLU A 237 -32.57 12.34 -25.56
N GLN A 238 -33.16 12.02 -24.41
CA GLN A 238 -32.47 11.72 -23.16
C GLN A 238 -31.41 10.65 -23.38
N GLN A 239 -30.17 10.90 -22.93
CA GLN A 239 -29.36 9.84 -22.35
C GLN A 239 -28.72 10.31 -21.05
N VAL A 240 -29.31 9.81 -19.97
CA VAL A 240 -28.79 9.79 -18.60
C VAL A 240 -27.45 9.05 -18.62
N GLY A 241 -26.37 9.80 -18.78
CA GLY A 241 -25.02 9.32 -18.49
C GLY A 241 -24.81 9.35 -16.98
N THR A 242 -25.06 8.22 -16.32
CA THR A 242 -24.71 8.01 -14.92
C THR A 242 -23.18 8.13 -14.81
N LYS A 243 -22.70 9.26 -14.28
CA LYS A 243 -21.37 9.37 -13.68
C LYS A 243 -21.30 8.32 -12.56
N LYS A 244 -20.63 7.20 -12.81
CA LYS A 244 -20.16 6.34 -11.72
C LYS A 244 -18.94 7.02 -11.11
N GLU A 245 -19.19 7.66 -9.99
CA GLU A 245 -18.21 8.32 -9.13
C GLU A 245 -17.12 7.33 -8.63
N VAL A 246 -15.90 7.88 -8.61
CA VAL A 246 -14.65 7.63 -7.87
C VAL A 246 -14.59 6.48 -6.84
#